data_AF-A0A2V9K4L0-F1
#
_entry.id   AF-A0A2V9K4L0-F1
#
_cell.length_a   1.000
_cell.length_b   1.000
_cell.length_c   1.000
_cell.angle_alpha   90.00
_cell.angle_beta   90.00
_cell.angle_gamma   90.00
#
_symmetry.space_group_name_H-M   'P 1'
#
loop_
_entity.id
_entity.type
_entity.pdbx_description
1 polymer ?
#
loop_
_entity_poly.entity_id
_entity_poly.type
_entity_poly.pdbx_seq_one_letter_code
_entity_poly.pdbx_strand_id
1 'polypeptide(L)'
;DVYIPHDAAPGVHRGAVRVRAGSAFEREIALNVDVLPFALPDDLSFVVDLNGYGGVNPGYDLRRGTPEYRKLLRSYHRLAHLNRGTLDILGYSHSGSVEPDQTPPLEGEGAATRVTSWADFDAHFGPLLDGSAFADLPRASVPVTNIYLPFFENWPGDLRKSYRYNNYPIARTVDEYRQVMTRHALEAAPIEESFPQEYQDRFSAVVKQFAEHFRARGWLRTQYMVYFNDKYYYKDPSQHPRPSGVSWWLLDEPNHRDDVRAISFFAWLTKRWLKDYTDVPIRLRTDISYIDFIRDLLAGQIDLDCTSGHFLSKNRYLMDHRDRFGRVYWNYASTNHPRETNVSMRAWCWRAWLGGADGIVPWNTIRGMEAWERAEPLTVFYVGSKFGASEPFPSLRLKAFRRGQQDIEYLMLLAKKKGWDRAAVAHAVARVAHLAGEITQQSEEDAGAVAFRNATDADLDQLRLRVAAALR
;
A
#
# COMPACT_ATOMS: atom_id res chain seq x y z
N ASP A 1 1.09 22.87 -13.21
CA ASP A 1 2.01 21.73 -13.01
C ASP A 1 3.01 21.78 -14.15
N VAL A 2 4.32 21.71 -13.88
CA VAL A 2 5.37 21.80 -14.92
C VAL A 2 6.19 20.52 -14.85
N TYR A 3 6.11 19.72 -15.91
CA TYR A 3 6.94 18.53 -16.06
C TYR A 3 8.28 18.91 -16.70
N ILE A 4 9.38 18.38 -16.15
CA ILE A 4 10.73 18.58 -16.67
C ILE A 4 11.18 17.25 -17.28
N PRO A 5 11.37 17.18 -18.62
CA PRO A 5 11.91 16.00 -19.29
C PRO A 5 13.30 15.60 -18.78
N HIS A 6 13.64 14.30 -18.87
CA HIS A 6 14.94 13.79 -18.43
C HIS A 6 16.12 14.38 -19.22
N ASP A 7 15.89 14.78 -20.47
CA ASP A 7 16.87 15.38 -21.38
C ASP A 7 16.84 16.92 -21.39
N ALA A 8 16.07 17.54 -20.48
CA ALA A 8 16.03 18.99 -20.37
C ALA A 8 17.42 19.55 -20.01
N ALA A 9 17.87 20.54 -20.78
CA ALA A 9 19.17 21.18 -20.54
C ALA A 9 19.20 21.87 -19.15
N PRO A 10 20.26 21.68 -18.34
CA PRO A 10 20.40 22.38 -17.08
C PRO A 10 20.47 23.91 -17.25
N GLY A 11 20.00 24.64 -16.24
CA GLY A 11 19.97 26.10 -16.21
C GLY A 11 18.56 26.70 -16.16
N VAL A 12 18.50 28.03 -16.29
CA VAL A 12 17.23 28.77 -16.13
C VAL A 12 16.46 28.81 -17.45
N HIS A 13 15.29 28.17 -17.44
CA HIS A 13 14.29 28.26 -18.50
C HIS A 13 13.25 29.32 -18.15
N ARG A 14 12.95 30.22 -19.09
CA ARG A 14 12.01 31.32 -18.88
C ARG A 14 10.75 31.12 -19.71
N GLY A 15 9.61 31.40 -19.11
CA GLY A 15 8.30 31.37 -19.75
C GLY A 15 7.34 32.32 -19.05
N ALA A 16 6.07 32.25 -19.42
CA ALA A 16 5.03 33.04 -18.78
C ALA A 16 3.67 32.33 -18.80
N VAL A 17 2.86 32.60 -17.78
CA VAL A 17 1.45 32.21 -17.70
C VAL A 17 0.60 33.45 -17.96
N ARG A 18 -0.21 33.42 -19.02
CA ARG A 18 -1.15 34.50 -19.32
C ARG A 18 -2.53 34.18 -18.75
N VAL A 19 -3.08 35.11 -17.98
CA VAL A 19 -4.41 35.02 -17.39
C VAL A 19 -5.30 36.07 -18.05
N ARG A 20 -6.40 35.63 -18.65
CA ARG A 20 -7.39 36.48 -19.32
C ARG A 20 -8.77 36.27 -18.70
N ALA A 21 -9.52 37.35 -18.50
CA ALA A 21 -10.92 37.30 -18.05
C ALA A 21 -11.74 38.40 -18.75
N GLY A 22 -12.65 37.98 -19.63
CA GLY A 22 -13.32 38.91 -20.54
C GLY A 22 -12.33 39.65 -21.46
N SER A 23 -12.76 40.79 -22.02
CA SER A 23 -11.94 41.62 -22.90
C SER A 23 -11.04 42.63 -22.18
N ALA A 24 -11.29 42.89 -20.89
CA ALA A 24 -10.65 43.99 -20.15
C ALA A 24 -9.52 43.54 -19.21
N PHE A 25 -9.43 42.26 -18.85
CA PHE A 25 -8.39 41.76 -17.95
C PHE A 25 -7.44 40.84 -18.70
N GLU A 26 -6.19 41.29 -18.81
CA GLU A 26 -5.04 40.48 -19.21
C GLU A 26 -3.88 40.73 -18.24
N ARG A 27 -3.30 39.65 -17.73
CA ARG A 27 -2.09 39.66 -16.91
C ARG A 27 -1.15 38.58 -17.38
N GLU A 28 0.13 38.92 -17.45
CA GLU A 28 1.20 37.96 -17.70
C GLU A 28 2.00 37.76 -16.41
N ILE A 29 2.18 36.49 -16.02
CA ILE A 29 2.93 36.08 -14.85
C ILE A 29 4.20 35.40 -15.36
N ALA A 30 5.36 36.03 -15.14
CA ALA A 30 6.64 35.45 -15.51
C ALA A 30 6.91 34.16 -14.71
N LEU A 31 7.42 33.14 -15.38
CA LEU A 31 7.78 31.85 -14.80
C LEU A 31 9.24 31.54 -15.14
N ASN A 32 10.07 31.37 -14.12
CA ASN A 32 11.46 30.93 -14.28
C ASN A 32 11.61 29.55 -13.61
N VAL A 33 12.21 28.61 -14.33
CA VAL A 33 12.46 27.24 -13.85
C VAL A 33 13.96 26.97 -13.94
N ASP A 34 14.61 26.80 -12.79
CA ASP A 34 16.01 26.36 -12.73
C ASP A 34 16.08 24.83 -12.81
N VAL A 35 16.53 24.31 -13.96
CA VAL A 35 16.73 22.88 -14.18
C VAL A 35 18.10 22.49 -13.65
N LEU A 36 18.11 21.60 -12.65
CA LEU A 36 19.33 21.15 -11.98
C LEU A 36 20.10 20.13 -12.85
N PRO A 37 21.44 20.00 -12.71
CA PRO A 37 22.25 19.12 -13.55
C PRO A 37 22.21 17.65 -13.09
N PHE A 38 21.03 17.14 -12.75
CA PHE A 38 20.78 15.73 -12.47
C PHE A 38 19.32 15.38 -12.73
N ALA A 39 19.05 14.11 -13.04
CA ALA A 39 17.70 13.60 -13.24
C ALA A 39 17.27 12.75 -12.03
N LEU A 40 15.97 12.76 -11.73
CA LEU A 40 15.40 11.80 -10.80
C LEU A 40 15.27 10.43 -11.49
N PRO A 41 15.48 9.31 -10.76
CA PRO A 41 15.31 7.98 -11.33
C PRO A 41 13.84 7.72 -11.67
N ASP A 42 13.62 6.84 -12.65
CA ASP A 42 12.27 6.37 -12.99
C ASP A 42 11.76 5.34 -11.98
N ASP A 43 12.61 4.38 -11.61
CA ASP A 43 12.36 3.47 -10.50
C ASP A 43 12.34 4.23 -9.17
N LEU A 44 11.32 3.94 -8.35
CA LEU A 44 11.20 4.58 -7.03
C LEU A 44 12.08 3.85 -6.02
N SER A 45 12.90 4.62 -5.33
CA SER A 45 13.68 4.14 -4.18
C SER A 45 12.88 4.24 -2.87
N PHE A 46 11.77 4.97 -2.87
CA PHE A 46 10.84 5.15 -1.76
C PHE A 46 9.40 5.12 -2.27
N VAL A 47 8.58 4.24 -1.71
CA VAL A 47 7.22 3.96 -2.20
C VAL A 47 6.20 4.83 -1.49
N VAL A 48 5.31 5.46 -2.26
CA VAL A 48 4.04 5.99 -1.74
C VAL A 48 2.94 5.04 -2.20
N ASP A 49 2.53 4.17 -1.30
CA ASP A 49 1.55 3.10 -1.54
C ASP A 49 0.13 3.61 -1.27
N LEU A 50 -0.56 4.02 -2.33
CA LEU A 50 -1.92 4.55 -2.26
C LEU A 50 -2.89 3.38 -2.11
N ASN A 51 -3.12 2.96 -0.86
CA ASN A 51 -3.96 1.81 -0.56
C ASN A 51 -5.45 2.10 -0.82
N GLY A 52 -6.21 1.07 -1.20
CA GLY A 52 -7.66 1.12 -1.29
C GLY A 52 -8.33 -0.24 -1.06
N TYR A 53 -9.54 -0.19 -0.51
CA TYR A 53 -10.39 -1.37 -0.28
C TYR A 53 -11.64 -1.31 -1.16
N GLY A 54 -12.07 -2.47 -1.68
CA GLY A 54 -13.34 -2.54 -2.41
C GLY A 54 -13.33 -1.76 -3.73
N GLY A 55 -12.23 -1.82 -4.48
CA GLY A 55 -12.15 -1.30 -5.85
C GLY A 55 -12.32 0.21 -6.00
N VAL A 56 -12.41 0.66 -7.25
CA VAL A 56 -12.50 2.10 -7.61
C VAL A 56 -13.81 2.50 -8.28
N ASN A 57 -14.74 1.56 -8.43
CA ASN A 57 -16.03 1.79 -9.09
C ASN A 57 -17.09 2.56 -8.28
N PRO A 58 -17.00 2.80 -6.95
CA PRO A 58 -17.96 3.67 -6.27
C PRO A 58 -18.09 5.03 -6.96
N GLY A 59 -19.30 5.36 -7.41
CA GLY A 59 -19.57 6.57 -8.20
C GLY A 59 -19.59 6.40 -9.72
N TYR A 60 -19.33 5.19 -10.22
CA TYR A 60 -19.48 4.82 -11.61
C TYR A 60 -20.50 3.68 -11.73
N ASP A 61 -21.30 3.69 -12.80
CA ASP A 61 -22.21 2.59 -13.12
C ASP A 61 -21.44 1.46 -13.82
N LEU A 62 -20.50 0.87 -13.08
CA LEU A 62 -19.59 -0.17 -13.57
C LEU A 62 -19.49 -1.31 -12.55
N ARG A 63 -19.55 -2.53 -13.07
CA ARG A 63 -19.36 -3.76 -12.30
C ARG A 63 -17.88 -4.16 -12.30
N ARG A 64 -17.34 -4.54 -11.14
CA ARG A 64 -15.97 -5.08 -11.02
C ARG A 64 -15.79 -6.37 -11.82
N GLY A 65 -14.55 -6.64 -12.22
CA GLY A 65 -14.20 -7.79 -13.06
C GLY A 65 -14.52 -7.64 -14.55
N THR A 66 -15.15 -6.54 -14.97
CA THR A 66 -15.47 -6.28 -16.39
C THR A 66 -14.33 -5.57 -17.13
N PRO A 67 -14.23 -5.68 -18.46
CA PRO A 67 -13.27 -4.91 -19.25
C PRO A 67 -13.38 -3.39 -19.04
N GLU A 68 -14.59 -2.87 -18.85
CA GLU A 68 -14.86 -1.45 -18.60
C GLU A 68 -14.31 -1.03 -17.23
N TYR A 69 -14.52 -1.86 -16.20
CA TYR A 69 -13.91 -1.63 -14.89
C TYR A 69 -12.39 -1.67 -14.93
N ARG A 70 -11.77 -2.59 -15.69
CA ARG A 70 -10.32 -2.65 -15.86
C ARG A 70 -9.76 -1.36 -16.47
N LYS A 71 -10.47 -0.75 -17.43
CA LYS A 71 -10.11 0.56 -18.00
C LYS A 71 -10.17 1.66 -16.94
N LEU A 72 -11.25 1.69 -16.14
CA LEU A 72 -11.37 2.64 -15.03
C LEU A 72 -10.22 2.46 -14.03
N LEU A 73 -9.99 1.24 -13.51
CA LEU A 73 -8.93 0.98 -12.55
C LEU A 73 -7.54 1.34 -13.10
N ARG A 74 -7.28 1.03 -14.38
CA ARG A 74 -6.04 1.45 -15.05
C ARG A 74 -5.85 2.97 -15.07
N SER A 75 -6.93 3.76 -15.22
CA SER A 75 -6.83 5.22 -15.14
C SER A 75 -6.39 5.70 -13.74
N TYR A 76 -6.82 5.03 -12.68
CA TYR A 76 -6.35 5.30 -11.31
C TYR A 76 -4.86 4.94 -11.15
N HIS A 77 -4.43 3.77 -11.63
CA HIS A 77 -2.99 3.41 -11.63
C HIS A 77 -2.15 4.42 -12.42
N ARG A 78 -2.62 4.84 -13.60
CA ARG A 78 -1.94 5.85 -14.43
C ARG A 78 -1.82 7.18 -13.70
N LEU A 79 -2.88 7.61 -13.00
CA LEU A 79 -2.84 8.85 -12.22
C LEU A 79 -1.92 8.74 -11.00
N ALA A 80 -1.89 7.59 -10.31
CA ALA A 80 -0.94 7.32 -9.23
C ALA A 80 0.51 7.39 -9.76
N HIS A 81 0.77 6.70 -10.87
CA HIS A 81 2.08 6.60 -11.51
C HIS A 81 2.58 7.96 -12.01
N LEU A 82 1.72 8.77 -12.64
CA LEU A 82 2.01 10.15 -13.03
C LEU A 82 2.42 11.01 -11.83
N ASN A 83 1.92 10.67 -10.65
CA ASN A 83 2.27 11.35 -9.40
C ASN A 83 3.33 10.62 -8.58
N ARG A 84 4.10 9.73 -9.21
CA ARG A 84 5.19 8.97 -8.58
C ARG A 84 4.75 8.19 -7.33
N GLY A 85 3.47 7.79 -7.28
CA GLY A 85 2.96 6.81 -6.32
C GLY A 85 2.63 5.50 -7.03
N THR A 86 2.27 4.50 -6.25
CA THR A 86 1.63 3.27 -6.73
C THR A 86 0.25 3.18 -6.12
N LEU A 87 -0.71 2.59 -6.83
CA LEU A 87 -2.02 2.27 -6.28
C LEU A 87 -2.03 0.79 -5.95
N ASP A 88 -2.50 0.43 -4.77
CA ASP A 88 -2.66 -0.96 -4.36
C ASP A 88 -4.08 -1.21 -3.85
N ILE A 89 -4.79 -2.14 -4.50
CA ILE A 89 -6.22 -2.41 -4.25
C ILE A 89 -6.36 -3.83 -3.74
N LEU A 90 -6.84 -3.97 -2.51
CA LEU A 90 -7.03 -5.28 -1.90
C LEU A 90 -8.10 -6.09 -2.64
N GLY A 91 -7.71 -7.27 -3.12
CA GLY A 91 -8.49 -8.16 -3.98
C GLY A 91 -9.52 -9.04 -3.30
N TYR A 92 -9.74 -8.88 -2.00
CA TYR A 92 -10.71 -9.66 -1.25
C TYR A 92 -11.35 -8.81 -0.14
N SER A 93 -12.37 -9.35 0.50
CA SER A 93 -13.03 -8.71 1.63
C SER A 93 -13.19 -9.64 2.82
N HIS A 94 -13.46 -9.03 3.98
CA HIS A 94 -13.79 -9.73 5.22
C HIS A 94 -14.99 -10.68 5.10
N SER A 95 -15.86 -10.52 4.10
CA SER A 95 -16.94 -11.47 3.84
C SER A 95 -16.50 -12.71 3.06
N GLY A 96 -15.21 -12.88 2.80
CA GLY A 96 -14.66 -13.96 1.97
C GLY A 96 -14.96 -13.80 0.48
N SER A 97 -15.35 -12.60 0.02
CA SER A 97 -15.52 -12.32 -1.40
C SER A 97 -14.16 -12.03 -2.03
N VAL A 98 -13.99 -12.38 -3.30
CA VAL A 98 -12.78 -12.10 -4.08
C VAL A 98 -13.11 -11.30 -5.33
N GLU A 99 -12.12 -10.53 -5.81
CA GLU A 99 -12.19 -9.86 -7.10
C GLU A 99 -11.98 -10.88 -8.24
N PRO A 100 -12.96 -11.05 -9.15
CA PRO A 100 -12.92 -12.11 -10.15
C PRO A 100 -11.70 -12.05 -11.09
N ASP A 101 -11.21 -10.86 -11.39
CA ASP A 101 -10.06 -10.64 -12.27
C ASP A 101 -8.73 -10.57 -11.53
N GLN A 102 -8.74 -10.78 -10.21
CA GLN A 102 -7.54 -11.03 -9.42
C GLN A 102 -7.39 -12.50 -9.03
N THR A 103 -8.48 -13.28 -9.06
CA THR A 103 -8.53 -14.70 -8.65
C THR A 103 -8.74 -15.63 -9.85
N PRO A 104 -7.65 -16.20 -10.41
CA PRO A 104 -7.76 -17.15 -11.52
C PRO A 104 -8.64 -18.35 -11.17
N PRO A 105 -9.43 -18.89 -12.12
CA PRO A 105 -10.20 -20.11 -11.90
C PRO A 105 -9.29 -21.30 -11.58
N LEU A 106 -9.74 -22.13 -10.64
CA LEU A 106 -9.02 -23.30 -10.14
C LEU A 106 -9.81 -24.59 -10.42
N GLU A 107 -9.10 -25.68 -10.70
CA GLU A 107 -9.67 -27.04 -10.73
C GLU A 107 -8.76 -28.03 -9.99
N GLY A 108 -9.28 -29.20 -9.63
CA GLY A 108 -8.57 -30.18 -8.82
C GLY A 108 -8.65 -29.90 -7.33
N GLU A 109 -7.99 -30.78 -6.56
CA GLU A 109 -8.03 -30.82 -5.11
C GLU A 109 -6.62 -30.99 -4.54
N GLY A 110 -6.41 -30.48 -3.32
CA GLY A 110 -5.11 -30.55 -2.63
C GLY A 110 -3.93 -30.09 -3.50
N ALA A 111 -2.86 -30.87 -3.46
CA ALA A 111 -1.63 -30.62 -4.24
C ALA A 111 -1.84 -30.66 -5.76
N ALA A 112 -2.92 -31.27 -6.25
CA ALA A 112 -3.25 -31.35 -7.67
C ALA A 112 -4.08 -30.14 -8.17
N THR A 113 -4.39 -29.19 -7.28
CA THR A 113 -5.10 -27.97 -7.65
C THR A 113 -4.30 -27.17 -8.68
N ARG A 114 -4.91 -26.82 -9.81
CA ARG A 114 -4.28 -26.05 -10.90
C ARG A 114 -5.10 -24.84 -11.32
N VAL A 115 -4.40 -23.78 -11.69
CA VAL A 115 -4.99 -22.61 -12.37
C VAL A 115 -5.36 -23.02 -13.79
N THR A 116 -6.62 -22.83 -14.17
CA THR A 116 -7.12 -23.29 -15.49
C THR A 116 -7.01 -22.23 -16.57
N SER A 117 -6.94 -20.96 -16.18
CA SER A 117 -6.76 -19.83 -17.08
C SER A 117 -6.17 -18.63 -16.35
N TRP A 118 -5.19 -17.98 -16.98
CA TRP A 118 -4.64 -16.70 -16.54
C TRP A 118 -5.25 -15.50 -17.28
N ALA A 119 -6.20 -15.73 -18.20
CA ALA A 119 -6.63 -14.71 -19.17
C ALA A 119 -7.13 -13.41 -18.52
N ASP A 120 -7.98 -13.51 -17.49
CA ASP A 120 -8.51 -12.31 -16.81
C ASP A 120 -7.47 -11.65 -15.92
N PHE A 121 -6.63 -12.44 -15.24
CA PHE A 121 -5.50 -11.93 -14.45
C PHE A 121 -4.52 -11.15 -15.34
N ASP A 122 -4.14 -11.71 -16.49
CA ASP A 122 -3.22 -11.09 -17.45
C ASP A 122 -3.82 -9.85 -18.08
N ALA A 123 -5.11 -9.86 -18.41
CA ALA A 123 -5.81 -8.68 -18.93
C ALA A 123 -5.90 -7.54 -17.89
N HIS A 124 -6.00 -7.89 -16.61
CA HIS A 124 -6.05 -6.94 -15.50
C HIS A 124 -4.66 -6.39 -15.17
N PHE A 125 -3.72 -7.26 -14.78
CA PHE A 125 -2.42 -6.88 -14.25
C PHE A 125 -1.31 -6.78 -15.30
N GLY A 126 -1.39 -7.53 -16.40
CA GLY A 126 -0.29 -7.62 -17.37
C GLY A 126 0.26 -6.26 -17.80
N PRO A 127 -0.59 -5.32 -18.26
CA PRO A 127 -0.14 -3.99 -18.64
C PRO A 127 0.46 -3.14 -17.50
N LEU A 128 0.09 -3.42 -16.25
CA LEU A 128 0.67 -2.76 -15.06
C LEU A 128 2.05 -3.36 -14.72
N LEU A 129 2.22 -4.67 -14.93
CA LEU A 129 3.42 -5.45 -14.57
C LEU A 129 4.51 -5.44 -15.65
N ASP A 130 4.13 -5.28 -16.93
CA ASP A 130 5.07 -5.05 -18.03
C ASP A 130 5.35 -3.56 -18.29
N GLY A 131 4.59 -2.67 -17.63
CA GLY A 131 4.73 -1.22 -17.74
C GLY A 131 4.06 -0.59 -18.98
N SER A 132 3.50 -1.37 -19.90
CA SER A 132 2.86 -0.86 -21.12
C SER A 132 1.68 0.08 -20.84
N ALA A 133 1.03 -0.06 -19.69
CA ALA A 133 0.00 0.88 -19.23
C ALA A 133 0.53 2.29 -18.95
N PHE A 134 1.84 2.51 -18.94
CA PHE A 134 2.50 3.77 -18.60
C PHE A 134 3.49 4.25 -19.68
N ALA A 135 3.49 3.66 -20.87
CA ALA A 135 4.45 3.94 -21.93
C ALA A 135 4.52 5.42 -22.37
N ASP A 136 3.41 6.15 -22.23
CA ASP A 136 3.25 7.57 -22.56
C ASP A 136 3.36 8.51 -21.34
N LEU A 137 3.64 7.96 -20.15
CA LEU A 137 3.83 8.75 -18.93
C LEU A 137 5.30 9.08 -18.71
N PRO A 138 5.62 10.11 -17.89
CA PRO A 138 7.00 10.53 -17.61
C PRO A 138 8.01 9.43 -17.30
N ARG A 139 7.60 8.45 -16.48
CA ARG A 139 8.40 7.26 -16.17
C ARG A 139 8.03 6.13 -17.14
N ALA A 140 8.35 6.33 -18.41
CA ALA A 140 7.83 5.50 -19.48
C ALA A 140 8.13 4.02 -19.26
N SER A 141 7.10 3.18 -19.41
CA SER A 141 7.22 1.71 -19.33
C SER A 141 7.79 1.15 -18.02
N VAL A 142 7.77 1.93 -16.93
CA VAL A 142 8.15 1.43 -15.61
C VAL A 142 6.93 0.76 -14.97
N PRO A 143 7.01 -0.52 -14.57
CA PRO A 143 5.87 -1.21 -13.96
C PRO A 143 5.52 -0.65 -12.58
N VAL A 144 4.36 -1.04 -12.05
CA VAL A 144 3.99 -0.74 -10.66
C VAL A 144 5.01 -1.33 -9.70
N THR A 145 5.26 -0.65 -8.57
CA THR A 145 6.26 -1.09 -7.58
C THR A 145 5.79 -2.33 -6.82
N ASN A 146 4.48 -2.42 -6.57
CA ASN A 146 3.84 -3.52 -5.87
C ASN A 146 2.37 -3.65 -6.25
N ILE A 147 1.84 -4.84 -6.00
CA ILE A 147 0.41 -5.16 -5.98
C ILE A 147 0.12 -6.17 -4.86
N TYR A 148 -1.09 -6.15 -4.31
CA TYR A 148 -1.64 -7.27 -3.55
C TYR A 148 -1.91 -8.47 -4.45
N LEU A 149 -1.64 -9.64 -3.90
CA LEU A 149 -2.18 -10.90 -4.40
C LEU A 149 -3.44 -11.26 -3.60
N PRO A 150 -4.39 -11.99 -4.19
CA PRO A 150 -5.68 -12.29 -3.55
C PRO A 150 -5.58 -13.41 -2.49
N PHE A 151 -4.38 -13.76 -2.02
CA PHE A 151 -4.18 -14.84 -1.06
C PHE A 151 -4.61 -14.39 0.34
N PHE A 152 -5.58 -15.12 0.90
CA PHE A 152 -6.03 -14.97 2.28
C PHE A 152 -6.62 -16.31 2.75
N GLU A 153 -7.08 -16.40 3.99
CA GLU A 153 -7.53 -17.67 4.55
C GLU A 153 -8.77 -18.27 3.84
N ASN A 154 -9.51 -17.48 3.06
CA ASN A 154 -10.66 -17.98 2.28
C ASN A 154 -10.43 -17.98 0.75
N TRP A 155 -9.17 -17.86 0.29
CA TRP A 155 -8.74 -18.18 -1.09
C TRP A 155 -7.22 -18.39 -1.16
N PRO A 156 -6.71 -19.44 -1.83
CA PRO A 156 -7.36 -20.30 -2.81
C PRO A 156 -8.17 -21.44 -2.21
N GLY A 157 -8.01 -21.75 -0.92
CA GLY A 157 -8.85 -22.69 -0.19
C GLY A 157 -10.19 -22.06 0.24
N ASP A 158 -11.04 -22.82 0.91
CA ASP A 158 -12.33 -22.35 1.44
C ASP A 158 -12.32 -22.53 2.96
N LEU A 159 -11.98 -21.48 3.72
CA LEU A 159 -11.94 -21.53 5.18
C LEU A 159 -13.27 -22.06 5.74
N ARG A 160 -14.39 -21.62 5.15
CA ARG A 160 -15.71 -21.96 5.68
C ARG A 160 -15.98 -23.47 5.66
N LYS A 161 -15.39 -24.17 4.69
CA LYS A 161 -15.50 -25.62 4.54
C LYS A 161 -14.38 -26.38 5.23
N SER A 162 -13.17 -25.84 5.20
CA SER A 162 -11.97 -26.58 5.60
C SER A 162 -11.54 -26.35 7.04
N TYR A 163 -11.92 -25.23 7.66
CA TYR A 163 -11.57 -24.98 9.06
C TYR A 163 -12.48 -25.79 9.99
N ARG A 164 -11.88 -26.73 10.75
CA ARG A 164 -12.59 -27.67 11.62
C ARG A 164 -13.54 -27.00 12.63
N TYR A 165 -13.19 -25.78 13.05
CA TYR A 165 -13.94 -25.02 14.06
C TYR A 165 -14.83 -23.93 13.45
N ASN A 166 -15.11 -23.98 12.14
CA ASN A 166 -16.09 -23.11 11.49
C ASN A 166 -17.52 -23.68 11.55
N ASN A 167 -17.94 -24.20 12.71
CA ASN A 167 -19.22 -24.87 12.91
C ASN A 167 -20.11 -24.20 13.98
N TYR A 168 -19.67 -23.08 14.53
CA TYR A 168 -20.46 -22.29 15.48
C TYR A 168 -21.61 -21.53 14.78
N PRO A 169 -22.73 -21.29 15.48
CA PRO A 169 -23.84 -20.52 14.94
C PRO A 169 -23.42 -19.06 14.67
N ILE A 170 -24.06 -18.44 13.68
CA ILE A 170 -23.92 -17.00 13.42
C ILE A 170 -24.56 -16.24 14.59
N ALA A 171 -23.74 -15.49 15.33
CA ALA A 171 -24.22 -14.62 16.40
C ALA A 171 -25.06 -13.47 15.84
N ARG A 172 -26.22 -13.22 16.46
CA ARG A 172 -27.15 -12.12 16.12
C ARG A 172 -27.17 -11.04 17.20
N THR A 173 -26.73 -11.37 18.41
CA THR A 173 -26.59 -10.43 19.52
C THR A 173 -25.15 -10.36 20.01
N VAL A 174 -24.80 -9.28 20.72
CA VAL A 174 -23.46 -9.08 21.28
C VAL A 174 -23.10 -10.19 22.28
N ASP A 175 -24.06 -10.66 23.07
CA ASP A 175 -23.82 -11.71 24.05
C ASP A 175 -23.63 -13.08 23.39
N GLU A 176 -24.40 -13.40 22.33
CA GLU A 176 -24.15 -14.59 21.51
C GLU A 176 -22.77 -14.55 20.87
N TYR A 177 -22.36 -13.38 20.36
CA TYR A 177 -21.05 -13.19 19.75
C TYR A 177 -19.93 -13.45 20.77
N ARG A 178 -20.03 -12.86 21.97
CA ARG A 178 -19.08 -13.12 23.07
C ARG A 178 -19.01 -14.60 23.41
N GLN A 179 -20.16 -15.28 23.52
CA GLN A 179 -20.21 -16.71 23.81
C GLN A 179 -19.55 -17.55 22.72
N VAL A 180 -19.80 -17.25 21.44
CA VAL A 180 -19.19 -17.94 20.30
C VAL A 180 -17.68 -17.73 20.29
N MET A 181 -17.21 -16.50 20.47
CA MET A 181 -15.77 -16.20 20.51
C MET A 181 -15.07 -16.85 21.70
N THR A 182 -15.67 -16.80 22.90
CA THR A 182 -15.13 -17.48 24.08
C THR A 182 -15.07 -19.00 23.87
N ARG A 183 -16.10 -19.58 23.27
CA ARG A 183 -16.14 -21.01 23.01
C ARG A 183 -15.08 -21.43 21.98
N HIS A 184 -14.96 -20.69 20.88
CA HIS A 184 -13.91 -20.90 19.88
C HIS A 184 -12.52 -20.83 20.53
N ALA A 185 -12.25 -19.80 21.34
CA ALA A 185 -10.97 -19.65 22.03
C ALA A 185 -10.65 -20.79 23.03
N LEU A 186 -11.65 -21.47 23.59
CA LEU A 186 -11.47 -22.58 24.54
C LEU A 186 -11.39 -23.96 23.85
N GLU A 187 -12.06 -24.13 22.71
CA GLU A 187 -12.24 -25.43 22.06
C GLU A 187 -11.36 -25.62 20.81
N ALA A 188 -10.94 -24.54 20.16
CA ALA A 188 -10.14 -24.62 18.94
C ALA A 188 -8.77 -25.27 19.23
N ALA A 189 -8.41 -26.27 18.43
CA ALA A 189 -7.07 -26.84 18.43
C ALA A 189 -6.07 -25.83 17.85
N PRO A 190 -4.75 -26.06 18.02
CA PRO A 190 -3.73 -25.32 17.28
C PRO A 190 -4.07 -25.22 15.79
N ILE A 191 -3.78 -24.08 15.17
CA ILE A 191 -4.21 -23.82 13.79
C ILE A 191 -3.61 -24.82 12.80
N GLU A 192 -2.41 -25.30 13.08
CA GLU A 192 -1.66 -26.28 12.30
C GLU A 192 -2.40 -27.63 12.19
N GLU A 193 -3.24 -27.95 13.18
CA GLU A 193 -4.07 -29.16 13.25
C GLU A 193 -5.53 -28.91 12.82
N SER A 194 -5.89 -27.65 12.58
CA SER A 194 -7.28 -27.22 12.38
C SER A 194 -7.70 -27.12 10.92
N PHE A 195 -6.75 -27.26 9.99
CA PHE A 195 -7.00 -27.35 8.55
C PHE A 195 -6.51 -28.69 8.00
N PRO A 196 -7.28 -29.35 7.12
CA PRO A 196 -6.86 -30.58 6.48
C PRO A 196 -5.62 -30.36 5.60
N GLN A 197 -4.81 -31.40 5.44
CA GLN A 197 -3.62 -31.37 4.57
C GLN A 197 -3.97 -30.91 3.14
N GLU A 198 -5.15 -31.28 2.65
CA GLU A 198 -5.63 -30.86 1.34
C GLU A 198 -5.75 -29.34 1.21
N TYR A 199 -6.28 -28.63 2.23
CA TYR A 199 -6.33 -27.17 2.21
C TYR A 199 -4.91 -26.57 2.15
N GLN A 200 -4.00 -27.11 2.96
CA GLN A 200 -2.61 -26.65 3.04
C GLN A 200 -1.88 -26.83 1.71
N ASP A 201 -2.01 -28.00 1.10
CA ASP A 201 -1.36 -28.32 -0.18
C ASP A 201 -1.95 -27.50 -1.32
N ARG A 202 -3.28 -27.28 -1.32
CA ARG A 202 -3.94 -26.39 -2.28
C ARG A 202 -3.40 -24.97 -2.20
N PHE A 203 -3.27 -24.42 -0.99
CA PHE A 203 -2.75 -23.07 -0.79
C PHE A 203 -1.35 -22.91 -1.41
N SER A 204 -0.41 -23.77 -0.99
CA SER A 204 0.97 -23.71 -1.49
C SER A 204 1.08 -24.03 -2.99
N ALA A 205 0.24 -24.91 -3.54
CA ALA A 205 0.23 -25.26 -4.97
C ALA A 205 -0.13 -24.06 -5.85
N VAL A 206 -1.12 -23.27 -5.44
CA VAL A 206 -1.55 -22.10 -6.21
C VAL A 206 -0.55 -20.96 -6.05
N VAL A 207 0.01 -20.72 -4.86
CA VAL A 207 1.09 -19.73 -4.67
C VAL A 207 2.29 -20.05 -5.57
N LYS A 208 2.68 -21.33 -5.67
CA LYS A 208 3.75 -21.77 -6.57
C LYS A 208 3.42 -21.48 -8.04
N GLN A 209 2.19 -21.72 -8.49
CA GLN A 209 1.76 -21.43 -9.86
C GLN A 209 1.77 -19.94 -10.19
N PHE A 210 1.45 -19.07 -9.23
CA PHE A 210 1.65 -17.62 -9.39
C PHE A 210 3.13 -17.29 -9.62
N ALA A 211 4.04 -17.89 -8.84
CA ALA A 211 5.46 -17.68 -9.01
C ALA A 211 5.97 -18.17 -10.38
N GLU A 212 5.54 -19.36 -10.81
CA GLU A 212 5.83 -19.91 -12.14
C GLU A 212 5.36 -18.98 -13.26
N HIS A 213 4.13 -18.49 -13.15
CA HIS A 213 3.53 -17.58 -14.13
C HIS A 213 4.30 -16.26 -14.20
N PHE A 214 4.57 -15.61 -13.07
CA PHE A 214 5.32 -14.34 -13.04
C PHE A 214 6.73 -14.48 -13.62
N ARG A 215 7.42 -15.57 -13.31
CA ARG A 215 8.72 -15.88 -13.92
C ARG A 215 8.60 -16.09 -15.43
N ALA A 216 7.64 -16.88 -15.90
CA ALA A 216 7.43 -17.14 -17.32
C ALA A 216 7.09 -15.88 -18.11
N ARG A 217 6.37 -14.94 -17.50
CA ARG A 217 6.01 -13.63 -18.08
C ARG A 217 7.13 -12.59 -17.99
N GLY A 218 8.20 -12.86 -17.24
CA GLY A 218 9.26 -11.89 -16.97
C GLY A 218 8.85 -10.74 -16.05
N TRP A 219 7.75 -10.88 -15.32
CA TRP A 219 7.25 -9.86 -14.39
C TRP A 219 7.99 -9.90 -13.05
N LEU A 220 9.29 -9.58 -13.09
CA LEU A 220 10.21 -9.74 -11.95
C LEU A 220 10.52 -8.42 -11.22
N ARG A 221 10.00 -7.29 -11.70
CA ARG A 221 10.31 -5.94 -11.19
C ARG A 221 9.29 -5.39 -10.18
N THR A 222 8.15 -6.06 -10.00
CA THR A 222 7.07 -5.66 -9.08
C THR A 222 7.08 -6.57 -7.86
N GLN A 223 6.93 -6.03 -6.65
CA GLN A 223 6.73 -6.85 -5.44
C GLN A 223 5.28 -7.36 -5.37
N TYR A 224 5.09 -8.64 -5.07
CA TYR A 224 3.76 -9.25 -4.97
C TYR A 224 3.41 -9.54 -3.52
N MET A 225 2.48 -8.77 -2.96
CA MET A 225 2.19 -8.77 -1.53
C MET A 225 1.09 -9.77 -1.18
N VAL A 226 1.43 -10.78 -0.37
CA VAL A 226 0.45 -11.57 0.37
C VAL A 226 0.25 -10.90 1.71
N TYR A 227 -0.97 -10.46 1.97
CA TYR A 227 -1.37 -9.71 3.16
C TYR A 227 -2.65 -10.32 3.69
N PHE A 228 -2.73 -10.55 5.01
CA PHE A 228 -3.89 -11.10 5.69
C PHE A 228 -4.58 -10.00 6.50
N ASN A 229 -5.65 -9.43 5.94
CA ASN A 229 -6.35 -8.28 6.51
C ASN A 229 -7.51 -8.66 7.43
N ASP A 230 -7.98 -9.91 7.37
CA ASP A 230 -9.27 -10.27 7.93
C ASP A 230 -9.31 -10.32 9.46
N LYS A 231 -10.48 -10.00 10.00
CA LYS A 231 -10.67 -9.63 11.41
C LYS A 231 -11.91 -10.33 11.97
N TYR A 232 -11.75 -11.04 13.08
CA TYR A 232 -12.83 -11.82 13.70
C TYR A 232 -14.06 -10.95 14.06
N TYR A 233 -13.85 -9.68 14.40
CA TYR A 233 -14.93 -8.77 14.79
C TYR A 233 -15.82 -8.33 13.63
N TYR A 234 -15.53 -8.71 12.38
CA TYR A 234 -16.55 -8.65 11.31
C TYR A 234 -17.72 -9.63 11.50
N LYS A 235 -17.65 -10.46 12.57
CA LYS A 235 -18.76 -11.25 13.10
C LYS A 235 -19.50 -10.56 14.26
N ASP A 236 -19.04 -9.40 14.74
CA ASP A 236 -19.63 -8.67 15.88
C ASP A 236 -20.86 -7.86 15.43
N PRO A 237 -22.07 -8.18 15.92
CA PRO A 237 -23.28 -7.45 15.56
C PRO A 237 -23.34 -6.01 16.10
N SER A 238 -22.50 -5.64 17.07
CA SER A 238 -22.41 -4.24 17.54
C SER A 238 -21.68 -3.33 16.55
N GLN A 239 -20.72 -3.89 15.79
CA GLN A 239 -19.94 -3.15 14.79
C GLN A 239 -20.54 -3.30 13.40
N HIS A 240 -21.15 -4.46 13.12
CA HIS A 240 -21.68 -4.80 11.82
C HIS A 240 -23.13 -5.30 11.94
N PRO A 241 -24.13 -4.49 11.56
CA PRO A 241 -25.54 -4.87 11.63
C PRO A 241 -25.90 -6.13 10.83
N ARG A 242 -25.06 -6.51 9.86
CA ARG A 242 -25.15 -7.76 9.09
C ARG A 242 -23.78 -8.44 9.12
N PRO A 243 -23.44 -9.16 10.20
CA PRO A 243 -22.13 -9.77 10.32
C PRO A 243 -21.91 -10.81 9.22
N SER A 244 -20.78 -10.70 8.52
CA SER A 244 -20.43 -11.58 7.41
C SER A 244 -18.98 -12.04 7.44
N GLY A 245 -18.22 -11.67 8.47
CA GLY A 245 -16.80 -11.98 8.64
C GLY A 245 -16.50 -13.47 8.47
N VAL A 246 -15.43 -13.81 7.75
CA VAL A 246 -14.94 -15.20 7.64
C VAL A 246 -13.94 -15.57 8.72
N SER A 247 -12.96 -14.71 8.99
CA SER A 247 -11.85 -14.99 9.90
C SER A 247 -12.28 -15.25 11.35
N TRP A 248 -11.50 -16.09 12.03
CA TRP A 248 -11.58 -16.34 13.46
C TRP A 248 -10.48 -15.62 14.25
N TRP A 249 -9.60 -14.91 13.55
CA TRP A 249 -8.43 -14.23 14.09
C TRP A 249 -8.43 -12.76 13.70
N LEU A 250 -7.58 -11.98 14.36
CA LEU A 250 -7.25 -10.63 13.95
C LEU A 250 -5.91 -10.65 13.24
N LEU A 251 -5.93 -10.75 11.90
CA LEU A 251 -4.74 -11.04 11.11
C LEU A 251 -3.92 -9.79 10.72
N ASP A 252 -4.57 -8.63 10.80
CA ASP A 252 -3.97 -7.32 10.49
C ASP A 252 -3.17 -6.76 11.67
N GLU A 253 -3.83 -6.68 12.83
CA GLU A 253 -3.29 -6.18 14.10
C GLU A 253 -3.56 -7.28 15.16
N PRO A 254 -2.67 -8.28 15.37
CA PRO A 254 -2.95 -9.45 16.20
C PRO A 254 -2.89 -9.19 17.72
N ASN A 255 -4.03 -9.27 18.41
CA ASN A 255 -4.10 -9.03 19.87
C ASN A 255 -3.79 -10.28 20.71
N HIS A 256 -3.95 -11.48 20.17
CA HIS A 256 -3.78 -12.74 20.89
C HIS A 256 -2.70 -13.61 20.27
N ARG A 257 -2.13 -14.51 21.09
CA ARG A 257 -1.12 -15.48 20.61
C ARG A 257 -1.63 -16.34 19.46
N ASP A 258 -2.92 -16.66 19.44
CA ASP A 258 -3.52 -17.46 18.37
C ASP A 258 -3.66 -16.68 17.06
N ASP A 259 -3.84 -15.36 17.12
CA ASP A 259 -3.78 -14.49 15.94
C ASP A 259 -2.38 -14.55 15.30
N VAL A 260 -1.34 -14.44 16.13
CA VAL A 260 0.06 -14.52 15.67
C VAL A 260 0.39 -15.90 15.10
N ARG A 261 -0.11 -16.98 15.73
CA ARG A 261 0.03 -18.34 15.21
C ARG A 261 -0.68 -18.51 13.87
N ALA A 262 -1.85 -17.91 13.71
CA ALA A 262 -2.58 -17.94 12.45
C ALA A 262 -1.80 -17.27 11.32
N ILE A 263 -1.27 -16.08 11.57
CA ILE A 263 -0.38 -15.38 10.62
C ILE A 263 0.83 -16.25 10.29
N SER A 264 1.47 -16.87 11.29
CA SER A 264 2.63 -17.75 11.09
C SER A 264 2.32 -18.96 10.21
N PHE A 265 1.16 -19.59 10.41
CA PHE A 265 0.71 -20.74 9.63
C PHE A 265 0.47 -20.36 8.17
N PHE A 266 -0.28 -19.30 7.90
CA PHE A 266 -0.54 -18.88 6.52
C PHE A 266 0.71 -18.30 5.84
N ALA A 267 1.61 -17.66 6.59
CA ALA A 267 2.94 -17.27 6.12
C ALA A 267 3.77 -18.49 5.68
N TRP A 268 3.76 -19.57 6.47
CA TRP A 268 4.42 -20.82 6.10
C TRP A 268 3.82 -21.42 4.82
N LEU A 269 2.49 -21.47 4.70
CA LEU A 269 1.82 -21.94 3.48
C LEU A 269 2.20 -21.12 2.24
N THR A 270 2.32 -19.81 2.40
CA THR A 270 2.76 -18.89 1.34
C THR A 270 4.19 -19.21 0.89
N LYS A 271 5.11 -19.45 1.83
CA LYS A 271 6.54 -19.62 1.52
C LYS A 271 6.96 -21.05 1.21
N ARG A 272 6.13 -22.06 1.54
CA ARG A 272 6.46 -23.51 1.56
C ARG A 272 7.22 -23.99 0.32
N TRP A 273 6.86 -23.52 -0.87
CA TRP A 273 7.42 -23.97 -2.16
C TRP A 273 8.06 -22.86 -3.00
N LEU A 274 8.40 -21.73 -2.38
CA LEU A 274 8.99 -20.58 -3.08
C LEU A 274 10.52 -20.53 -3.06
N LYS A 275 11.19 -21.49 -2.39
CA LYS A 275 12.66 -21.54 -2.31
C LYS A 275 13.35 -21.59 -3.69
N ASP A 276 12.68 -22.16 -4.70
CA ASP A 276 13.21 -22.30 -6.06
C ASP A 276 12.78 -21.11 -6.96
N TYR A 277 12.13 -20.10 -6.38
CA TYR A 277 11.57 -18.89 -7.04
C TYR A 277 12.05 -17.59 -6.39
N THR A 278 13.31 -17.54 -5.94
CA THR A 278 13.88 -16.37 -5.24
C THR A 278 14.02 -15.11 -6.09
N ASP A 279 13.97 -15.24 -7.41
CA ASP A 279 13.89 -14.15 -8.40
C ASP A 279 12.49 -13.55 -8.51
N VAL A 280 11.44 -14.26 -8.07
CA VAL A 280 10.06 -13.75 -8.08
C VAL A 280 9.75 -13.18 -6.69
N PRO A 281 9.54 -11.87 -6.55
CA PRO A 281 9.44 -11.22 -5.26
C PRO A 281 8.02 -11.33 -4.66
N ILE A 282 7.56 -12.54 -4.36
CA ILE A 282 6.38 -12.75 -3.53
C ILE A 282 6.77 -12.51 -2.07
N ARG A 283 6.10 -11.55 -1.43
CA ARG A 283 6.41 -11.03 -0.09
C ARG A 283 5.25 -11.25 0.85
N LEU A 284 5.52 -11.72 2.05
CA LEU A 284 4.59 -11.59 3.16
C LEU A 284 4.64 -10.15 3.66
N ARG A 285 3.51 -9.45 3.52
CA ARG A 285 3.25 -8.14 4.13
C ARG A 285 2.40 -8.33 5.38
N THR A 286 2.77 -7.63 6.44
CA THR A 286 1.95 -7.44 7.65
C THR A 286 1.73 -5.97 7.89
N ASP A 287 0.62 -5.62 8.53
CA ASP A 287 0.31 -4.25 8.93
C ASP A 287 0.19 -4.23 10.47
N ILE A 288 1.25 -4.68 11.16
CA ILE A 288 1.26 -4.88 12.62
C ILE A 288 1.98 -3.71 13.27
N SER A 289 1.23 -2.79 13.89
CA SER A 289 1.82 -1.63 14.54
C SER A 289 2.60 -1.99 15.79
N TYR A 290 2.06 -2.87 16.63
CA TYR A 290 2.65 -3.25 17.92
C TYR A 290 3.52 -4.51 17.83
N ILE A 291 4.40 -4.55 16.83
CA ILE A 291 5.30 -5.68 16.61
C ILE A 291 6.18 -6.02 17.84
N ASP A 292 6.38 -5.05 18.76
CA ASP A 292 7.03 -5.27 20.05
C ASP A 292 6.26 -6.22 20.99
N PHE A 293 4.95 -6.36 20.82
CA PHE A 293 4.12 -7.27 21.62
C PHE A 293 4.28 -8.72 21.17
N ILE A 294 4.44 -8.94 19.86
CA ILE A 294 4.60 -10.29 19.30
C ILE A 294 6.05 -10.77 19.34
N ARG A 295 7.01 -9.89 19.69
CA ARG A 295 8.44 -10.18 19.82
C ARG A 295 8.99 -10.91 18.58
N ASP A 296 9.59 -12.07 18.79
CA ASP A 296 10.21 -12.88 17.74
C ASP A 296 9.28 -14.01 17.24
N LEU A 297 7.98 -14.00 17.58
CA LEU A 297 7.03 -15.05 17.17
C LEU A 297 6.86 -15.18 15.65
N LEU A 298 7.12 -14.10 14.89
CA LEU A 298 7.15 -14.07 13.43
C LEU A 298 8.56 -13.73 12.88
N ALA A 299 9.61 -14.04 13.64
CA ALA A 299 11.00 -13.79 13.22
C ALA A 299 11.31 -14.50 11.89
N GLY A 300 11.86 -13.75 10.93
CA GLY A 300 12.21 -14.27 9.59
C GLY A 300 11.03 -14.62 8.67
N GLN A 301 9.78 -14.50 9.13
CA GLN A 301 8.61 -14.77 8.28
C GLN A 301 8.08 -13.52 7.59
N ILE A 302 8.16 -12.35 8.23
CA ILE A 302 7.71 -11.06 7.67
C ILE A 302 8.78 -10.52 6.73
N ASP A 303 8.41 -10.22 5.48
CA ASP A 303 9.30 -9.55 4.53
C ASP A 303 9.15 -8.03 4.58
N LEU A 304 7.91 -7.55 4.70
CA LEU A 304 7.54 -6.14 4.79
C LEU A 304 6.53 -5.93 5.91
N ASP A 305 6.77 -4.94 6.77
CA ASP A 305 5.89 -4.58 7.87
C ASP A 305 5.46 -3.10 7.77
N CYS A 306 4.16 -2.86 7.67
CA CYS A 306 3.57 -1.54 7.74
C CYS A 306 3.24 -1.23 9.20
N THR A 307 3.88 -0.21 9.76
CA THR A 307 3.72 0.15 11.18
C THR A 307 3.18 1.57 11.29
N SER A 308 2.18 1.81 12.14
CA SER A 308 1.66 3.17 12.39
C SER A 308 2.54 3.89 13.43
N GLY A 309 1.98 4.39 14.53
CA GLY A 309 2.69 5.29 15.45
C GLY A 309 3.91 4.64 16.14
N HIS A 310 3.88 3.32 16.31
CA HIS A 310 5.02 2.55 16.84
C HIS A 310 6.23 2.58 15.92
N PHE A 311 6.06 2.86 14.61
CA PHE A 311 7.20 3.14 13.72
C PHE A 311 8.11 4.24 14.29
N LEU A 312 7.48 5.24 14.91
CA LEU A 312 8.13 6.42 15.44
C LEU A 312 8.52 6.24 16.92
N SER A 313 7.61 5.72 17.74
CA SER A 313 7.84 5.57 19.20
C SER A 313 8.75 4.39 19.56
N LYS A 314 8.83 3.36 18.71
CA LYS A 314 9.65 2.15 18.88
C LYS A 314 10.70 1.99 17.78
N ASN A 315 11.07 3.07 17.10
CA ASN A 315 11.92 3.03 15.90
C ASN A 315 13.20 2.20 16.06
N ARG A 316 13.95 2.37 17.16
CA ARG A 316 15.18 1.60 17.41
C ARG A 316 14.93 0.09 17.39
N TYR A 317 13.84 -0.36 18.01
CA TYR A 317 13.47 -1.78 18.04
C TYR A 317 13.20 -2.31 16.62
N LEU A 318 12.50 -1.53 15.80
CA LEU A 318 12.22 -1.89 14.41
C LEU A 318 13.49 -1.93 13.55
N MET A 319 14.38 -0.95 13.71
CA MET A 319 15.65 -0.93 12.98
C MET A 319 16.55 -2.09 13.40
N ASP A 320 16.61 -2.43 14.70
CA ASP A 320 17.30 -3.64 15.17
C ASP A 320 16.70 -4.90 14.51
N HIS A 321 15.38 -4.96 14.30
CA HIS A 321 14.73 -6.06 13.59
C HIS A 321 15.02 -6.09 12.09
N ARG A 322 15.17 -4.93 11.44
CA ARG A 322 15.67 -4.86 10.07
C ARG A 322 17.06 -5.48 10.00
N ASP A 323 17.96 -5.10 10.90
CA ASP A 323 19.34 -5.57 10.88
C ASP A 323 19.42 -7.08 11.18
N ARG A 324 18.57 -7.58 12.09
CA ARG A 324 18.51 -9.01 12.46
C ARG A 324 17.83 -9.89 11.41
N PHE A 325 16.78 -9.40 10.76
CA PHE A 325 15.87 -10.25 9.97
C PHE A 325 15.69 -9.80 8.52
N GLY A 326 16.29 -8.69 8.09
CA GLY A 326 16.18 -8.17 6.73
C GLY A 326 14.82 -7.53 6.40
N ARG A 327 14.02 -7.16 7.41
CA ARG A 327 12.67 -6.60 7.24
C ARG A 327 12.69 -5.23 6.56
N VAL A 328 11.80 -5.06 5.58
CA VAL A 328 11.42 -3.75 5.02
C VAL A 328 10.34 -3.14 5.91
N TYR A 329 10.38 -1.83 6.10
CA TYR A 329 9.38 -1.12 6.90
C TYR A 329 8.75 -0.01 6.10
N TRP A 330 7.42 0.03 6.12
CA TRP A 330 6.65 1.18 5.68
C TRP A 330 5.94 1.80 6.87
N ASN A 331 5.70 3.11 6.81
CA ASN A 331 4.90 3.79 7.82
C ASN A 331 3.50 4.07 7.28
N TYR A 332 2.46 3.59 7.96
CA TYR A 332 1.08 3.84 7.56
C TYR A 332 0.37 4.82 8.49
N ALA A 333 -0.54 5.62 7.93
CA ALA A 333 -1.36 6.60 8.66
C ALA A 333 -2.50 7.10 7.77
N SER A 334 -3.38 7.94 8.31
CA SER A 334 -4.35 8.72 7.53
C SER A 334 -3.67 9.92 6.85
N THR A 335 -4.24 10.38 5.73
CA THR A 335 -3.81 11.66 5.13
C THR A 335 -4.32 12.85 5.96
N ASN A 336 -3.80 14.06 5.70
CA ASN A 336 -4.27 15.27 6.38
C ASN A 336 -5.73 15.58 6.05
N HIS A 337 -6.42 16.21 6.99
CA HIS A 337 -7.77 16.71 6.75
C HIS A 337 -7.74 17.79 5.65
N PRO A 338 -8.75 17.90 4.76
CA PRO A 338 -8.75 18.92 3.70
C PRO A 338 -8.66 20.39 4.15
N ARG A 339 -8.81 20.65 5.45
CA ARG A 339 -8.68 21.98 6.09
C ARG A 339 -7.26 22.26 6.58
N GLU A 340 -6.40 21.25 6.54
CA GLU A 340 -5.01 21.33 6.99
C GLU A 340 -4.07 21.49 5.79
N THR A 341 -2.84 21.87 6.07
CA THR A 341 -1.82 22.05 5.04
C THR A 341 -1.41 20.72 4.39
N ASN A 342 -1.33 20.69 3.07
CA ASN A 342 -0.81 19.53 2.34
C ASN A 342 0.71 19.36 2.52
N VAL A 343 1.40 20.35 3.10
CA VAL A 343 2.82 20.22 3.51
C VAL A 343 3.01 19.01 4.42
N SER A 344 1.98 18.61 5.17
CA SER A 344 2.02 17.41 6.01
C SER A 344 2.31 16.13 5.23
N MET A 345 1.80 15.97 4.00
CA MET A 345 2.09 14.78 3.18
C MET A 345 3.54 14.75 2.70
N ARG A 346 4.07 15.92 2.35
CA ARG A 346 5.49 16.07 2.03
C ARG A 346 6.35 15.74 3.25
N ALA A 347 6.04 16.34 4.40
CA ALA A 347 6.75 16.12 5.66
C ALA A 347 6.68 14.66 6.15
N TRP A 348 5.58 13.97 5.87
CA TRP A 348 5.43 12.55 6.19
C TRP A 348 6.47 11.69 5.45
N CYS A 349 6.66 11.89 4.14
CA CYS A 349 7.72 11.20 3.39
C CYS A 349 9.10 11.40 4.03
N TRP A 350 9.44 12.65 4.37
CA TRP A 350 10.71 12.98 5.04
C TRP A 350 10.85 12.26 6.38
N ARG A 351 9.85 12.38 7.27
CA ARG A 351 9.90 11.77 8.61
C ARG A 351 10.02 10.25 8.53
N ALA A 352 9.24 9.61 7.66
CA ALA A 352 9.28 8.17 7.48
C ALA A 352 10.67 7.71 6.98
N TRP A 353 11.20 8.35 5.93
CA TRP A 353 12.50 7.99 5.37
C TRP A 353 13.66 8.19 6.36
N LEU A 354 13.64 9.31 7.11
CA LEU A 354 14.62 9.60 8.16
C LEU A 354 14.56 8.60 9.32
N GLY A 355 13.37 8.07 9.63
CA GLY A 355 13.18 6.96 10.55
C GLY A 355 13.55 5.59 9.96
N GLY A 356 14.03 5.53 8.72
CA GLY A 356 14.45 4.30 8.07
C GLY A 356 13.39 3.62 7.21
N ALA A 357 12.18 4.16 7.05
CA ALA A 357 11.16 3.52 6.21
C ALA A 357 11.51 3.57 4.72
N ASP A 358 11.12 2.56 3.98
CA ASP A 358 11.26 2.50 2.51
C ASP A 358 9.99 2.90 1.77
N GLY A 359 8.96 3.28 2.53
CA GLY A 359 7.71 3.77 1.97
C GLY A 359 6.73 4.24 3.02
N ILE A 360 5.62 4.79 2.55
CA ILE A 360 4.46 5.19 3.35
C ILE A 360 3.18 4.65 2.73
N VAL A 361 2.18 4.43 3.58
CA VAL A 361 0.87 3.90 3.18
C VAL A 361 -0.25 4.77 3.76
N PRO A 362 -0.86 5.68 3.01
CA PRO A 362 -2.19 6.16 3.34
C PRO A 362 -3.18 4.98 3.30
N TRP A 363 -3.66 4.55 4.47
CA TRP A 363 -4.41 3.29 4.63
C TRP A 363 -5.70 3.20 3.80
N ASN A 364 -6.25 4.33 3.37
CA ASN A 364 -7.27 4.35 2.33
C ASN A 364 -7.19 5.67 1.55
N THR A 365 -7.30 5.57 0.23
CA THR A 365 -7.16 6.69 -0.70
C THR A 365 -8.36 6.87 -1.64
N ILE A 366 -9.29 5.91 -1.60
CA ILE A 366 -10.45 5.83 -2.49
C ILE A 366 -11.73 6.00 -1.67
N ARG A 367 -12.53 6.97 -2.08
CA ARG A 367 -13.89 7.22 -1.57
C ARG A 367 -14.82 7.42 -2.75
N GLY A 368 -16.11 7.21 -2.54
CA GLY A 368 -17.11 7.36 -3.60
C GLY A 368 -17.48 8.81 -3.87
N MET A 369 -18.64 9.00 -4.49
CA MET A 369 -19.16 10.33 -4.83
C MET A 369 -19.34 11.24 -3.61
N GLU A 370 -19.53 10.68 -2.42
CA GLU A 370 -19.67 11.41 -1.17
C GLU A 370 -18.45 12.29 -0.85
N ALA A 371 -17.28 11.95 -1.40
CA ALA A 371 -16.05 12.72 -1.25
C ALA A 371 -16.14 14.15 -1.81
N TRP A 372 -17.08 14.38 -2.73
CA TRP A 372 -17.35 15.69 -3.29
C TRP A 372 -18.24 16.58 -2.42
N GLU A 373 -18.92 16.00 -1.45
CA GLU A 373 -19.89 16.67 -0.58
C GLU A 373 -19.35 16.84 0.84
N ARG A 374 -18.35 16.04 1.23
CA ARG A 374 -17.80 16.00 2.58
C ARG A 374 -16.29 16.13 2.57
N ALA A 375 -15.77 16.96 3.48
CA ALA A 375 -14.34 17.03 3.75
C ALA A 375 -13.90 15.72 4.42
N GLU A 376 -13.15 14.91 3.68
CA GLU A 376 -12.74 13.56 4.09
C GLU A 376 -11.22 13.42 3.93
N PRO A 377 -10.48 13.15 5.02
CA PRO A 377 -9.06 12.78 5.00
C PRO A 377 -8.72 11.67 4.00
N LEU A 378 -9.54 10.64 3.84
CA LEU A 378 -9.18 9.46 3.02
C LEU A 378 -9.36 9.66 1.51
N THR A 379 -9.79 10.84 1.05
CA THR A 379 -9.98 11.09 -0.40
C THR A 379 -8.70 11.63 -1.03
N VAL A 380 -7.90 10.77 -1.65
CA VAL A 380 -6.76 11.22 -2.47
C VAL A 380 -7.13 11.31 -3.95
N PHE A 381 -8.01 10.43 -4.41
CA PHE A 381 -8.60 10.44 -5.73
C PHE A 381 -10.04 10.90 -5.68
N TYR A 382 -10.43 11.79 -6.59
CA TYR A 382 -11.79 12.27 -6.72
C TYR A 382 -12.48 11.60 -7.90
N VAL A 383 -13.74 11.18 -7.70
CA VAL A 383 -14.54 10.49 -8.72
C VAL A 383 -14.84 11.43 -9.89
N GLY A 384 -14.45 11.04 -11.12
CA GLY A 384 -14.59 11.86 -12.31
C GLY A 384 -16.02 12.00 -12.83
N SER A 385 -16.86 11.00 -12.59
CA SER A 385 -18.23 10.93 -13.11
C SER A 385 -19.10 12.11 -12.69
N LYS A 386 -18.77 12.77 -11.56
CA LYS A 386 -19.38 14.05 -11.15
C LYS A 386 -19.39 15.10 -12.26
N PHE A 387 -18.34 15.12 -13.08
CA PHE A 387 -18.16 16.06 -14.18
C PHE A 387 -18.21 15.37 -15.55
N GLY A 388 -18.83 14.19 -15.62
CA GLY A 388 -18.94 13.41 -16.86
C GLY A 388 -17.63 12.77 -17.33
N ALA A 389 -16.59 12.73 -16.49
CA ALA A 389 -15.32 12.08 -16.81
C ALA A 389 -15.33 10.59 -16.40
N SER A 390 -14.73 9.74 -17.22
CA SER A 390 -14.53 8.31 -16.92
C SER A 390 -13.23 8.02 -16.17
N GLU A 391 -12.49 9.05 -15.79
CA GLU A 391 -11.18 8.97 -15.12
C GLU A 391 -11.19 9.79 -13.83
N PRO A 392 -10.41 9.42 -12.81
CA PRO A 392 -10.34 10.19 -11.57
C PRO A 392 -9.64 11.53 -11.72
N PHE A 393 -9.95 12.45 -10.82
CA PHE A 393 -9.19 13.68 -10.64
C PHE A 393 -8.20 13.57 -9.47
N PRO A 394 -6.99 14.15 -9.60
CA PRO A 394 -6.03 14.18 -8.50
C PRO A 394 -6.41 15.24 -7.46
N SER A 395 -6.24 14.92 -6.18
CA SER A 395 -6.24 15.93 -5.11
C SER A 395 -4.91 16.70 -5.04
N LEU A 396 -4.93 17.85 -4.35
CA LEU A 396 -3.68 18.54 -3.97
C LEU A 396 -2.81 17.71 -3.01
N ARG A 397 -3.42 16.80 -2.23
CA ARG A 397 -2.69 15.84 -1.38
C ARG A 397 -1.85 14.87 -2.22
N LEU A 398 -2.38 14.37 -3.33
CA LEU A 398 -1.61 13.53 -4.26
C LEU A 398 -0.40 14.29 -4.83
N LYS A 399 -0.55 15.59 -5.12
CA LYS A 399 0.56 16.45 -5.56
C LYS A 399 1.61 16.67 -4.47
N ALA A 400 1.19 16.76 -3.21
CA ALA A 400 2.09 16.86 -2.08
C ALA A 400 2.84 15.55 -1.80
N PHE A 401 2.18 14.39 -1.91
CA PHE A 401 2.84 13.09 -1.89
C PHE A 401 3.90 12.97 -2.98
N ARG A 402 3.56 13.34 -4.22
CA ARG A 402 4.52 13.38 -5.33
C ARG A 402 5.74 14.21 -4.97
N ARG A 403 5.54 15.39 -4.38
CA ARG A 403 6.65 16.27 -4.00
C ARG A 403 7.50 15.64 -2.89
N GLY A 404 6.87 15.06 -1.87
CA GLY A 404 7.57 14.32 -0.82
C GLY A 404 8.39 13.17 -1.39
N GLN A 405 7.81 12.36 -2.28
CA GLN A 405 8.48 11.26 -2.96
C GLN A 405 9.71 11.75 -3.75
N GLN A 406 9.54 12.81 -4.55
CA GLN A 406 10.65 13.43 -5.30
C GLN A 406 11.77 13.91 -4.37
N ASP A 407 11.43 14.56 -3.25
CA ASP A 407 12.42 15.01 -2.28
C ASP A 407 13.22 13.83 -1.71
N ILE A 408 12.59 12.68 -1.44
CA ILE A 408 13.31 11.48 -0.98
C ILE A 408 14.28 10.97 -2.05
N GLU A 409 13.95 11.06 -3.33
CA GLU A 409 14.90 10.69 -4.38
C GLU A 409 16.16 11.58 -4.39
N TYR A 410 16.06 12.86 -3.99
CA TYR A 410 17.25 13.70 -3.81
C TYR A 410 18.15 13.14 -2.70
N LEU A 411 17.56 12.71 -1.58
CA LEU A 411 18.29 12.10 -0.47
C LEU A 411 18.93 10.78 -0.87
N MET A 412 18.22 9.96 -1.65
CA MET A 412 18.72 8.68 -2.15
C MET A 412 19.85 8.86 -3.16
N LEU A 413 19.78 9.87 -4.03
CA LEU A 413 20.90 10.24 -4.90
C LEU A 413 22.12 10.69 -4.09
N LEU A 414 21.92 11.48 -3.03
CA LEU A 414 23.02 11.93 -2.18
C LEU A 414 23.65 10.75 -1.44
N ALA A 415 22.84 9.83 -0.92
CA ALA A 415 23.29 8.63 -0.23
C ALA A 415 24.10 7.68 -1.14
N LYS A 416 24.02 7.82 -2.47
CA LYS A 416 24.83 7.08 -3.45
C LYS A 416 26.16 7.78 -3.80
N LYS A 417 26.37 9.03 -3.39
CA LYS A 417 27.62 9.78 -3.65
C LYS A 417 28.73 9.26 -2.73
N LYS A 418 29.95 9.18 -3.23
CA LYS A 418 31.13 8.71 -2.45
C LYS A 418 31.23 9.46 -1.12
N GLY A 419 31.37 8.72 -0.02
CA GLY A 419 31.46 9.28 1.33
C GLY A 419 30.13 9.52 2.03
N TRP A 420 29.01 9.26 1.36
CA TRP A 420 27.68 9.23 1.94
C TRP A 420 27.12 7.81 1.94
N ASP A 421 26.23 7.56 2.89
CA ASP A 421 25.29 6.45 2.90
C ASP A 421 23.94 6.98 3.43
N ARG A 422 22.94 6.10 3.51
CA ARG A 422 21.62 6.47 4.01
C ARG A 422 21.65 7.03 5.43
N ALA A 423 22.43 6.40 6.33
CA ALA A 423 22.49 6.79 7.73
C ALA A 423 23.16 8.17 7.90
N ALA A 424 24.24 8.43 7.15
CA ALA A 424 24.94 9.70 7.13
C ALA A 424 24.04 10.83 6.62
N VAL A 425 23.30 10.61 5.53
CA VAL A 425 22.32 11.59 5.01
C VAL A 425 21.20 11.82 6.02
N ALA A 426 20.62 10.76 6.57
CA ALA A 426 19.53 10.86 7.53
C ALA A 426 19.97 11.64 8.79
N HIS A 427 21.14 11.33 9.34
CA HIS A 427 21.70 12.04 10.49
C HIS A 427 21.99 13.52 10.16
N ALA A 428 22.56 13.81 8.99
CA ALA A 428 22.83 15.19 8.58
C ALA A 428 21.56 16.03 8.46
N VAL A 429 20.51 15.48 7.83
CA VAL A 429 19.21 16.14 7.67
C VAL A 429 18.48 16.26 9.00
N ALA A 430 18.44 15.21 9.82
CA ALA A 430 17.70 15.20 11.08
C ALA A 430 18.18 16.28 12.07
N ARG A 431 19.47 16.67 12.02
CA ARG A 431 20.02 17.75 12.86
C ARG A 431 19.50 19.14 12.52
N VAL A 432 19.01 19.34 11.30
CA VAL A 432 18.56 20.65 10.79
C VAL A 432 17.06 20.70 10.50
N ALA A 433 16.42 19.53 10.41
CA ALA A 433 15.01 19.43 10.09
C ALA A 433 14.15 19.45 11.35
N HIS A 434 13.27 20.44 11.48
CA HIS A 434 12.27 20.52 12.56
C HIS A 434 11.03 19.67 12.25
N LEU A 435 11.23 18.36 12.05
CA LEU A 435 10.20 17.40 11.62
C LEU A 435 9.53 16.65 12.79
N ALA A 436 9.46 17.28 13.97
CA ALA A 436 8.66 16.76 15.08
C ALA A 436 7.17 16.82 14.69
N GLY A 437 6.60 15.66 14.36
CA GLY A 437 5.19 15.45 14.11
C GLY A 437 4.52 14.90 15.36
N GLU A 438 3.29 15.36 15.61
CA GLU A 438 2.40 14.84 16.65
C GLU A 438 1.52 13.77 16.02
N ILE A 439 1.44 12.60 16.66
CA ILE A 439 0.56 11.51 16.23
C ILE A 439 -0.74 11.69 17.02
N THR A 440 -1.86 11.78 16.32
CA THR A 440 -3.19 11.74 16.94
C THR A 440 -3.82 10.40 16.61
N GLN A 441 -4.07 9.58 17.62
CA GLN A 441 -4.77 8.29 17.53
C GLN A 441 -5.95 8.28 18.51
N GLN A 442 -7.07 7.69 18.09
CA GLN A 442 -8.26 7.51 18.94
C GLN A 442 -8.17 6.21 19.77
N SER A 443 -7.40 5.23 19.31
CA SER A 443 -7.15 3.94 19.97
C SER A 443 -5.79 3.36 19.51
N GLU A 444 -5.31 2.31 20.17
CA GLU A 444 -4.05 1.64 19.77
C GLU A 444 -4.13 0.99 18.39
N GLU A 445 -5.33 0.55 17.98
CA GLU A 445 -5.63 0.00 16.65
C GLU A 445 -5.91 1.08 15.58
N ASP A 446 -5.92 2.37 15.96
CA ASP A 446 -6.17 3.45 15.01
C ASP A 446 -4.91 3.74 14.18
N ALA A 447 -5.06 3.73 12.85
CA ALA A 447 -4.03 4.17 11.91
C ALA A 447 -3.48 5.57 12.25
N GLY A 448 -4.29 6.39 12.91
CA GLY A 448 -3.93 7.72 13.38
C GLY A 448 -3.76 8.72 12.24
N ALA A 449 -3.46 9.97 12.62
CA ALA A 449 -3.04 11.02 11.70
C ALA A 449 -1.73 11.64 12.21
N VAL A 450 -0.80 11.90 11.30
CA VAL A 450 0.46 12.58 11.63
C VAL A 450 0.32 14.06 11.28
N ALA A 451 0.30 14.92 12.31
CA ALA A 451 0.26 16.37 12.15
C ALA A 451 1.66 16.96 12.27
N PHE A 452 2.02 17.84 11.34
CA PHE A 452 3.31 18.54 11.31
C PHE A 452 3.12 20.04 11.50
N ARG A 453 2.80 20.45 12.73
CA ARG A 453 2.42 21.85 13.03
C ARG A 453 3.55 22.86 12.82
N ASN A 454 4.80 22.42 12.96
CA ASN A 454 5.99 23.27 12.86
C ASN A 454 6.74 23.12 11.51
N ALA A 455 6.33 22.20 10.64
CA ALA A 455 6.99 22.04 9.34
C ALA A 455 6.38 23.01 8.32
N THR A 456 7.21 23.91 7.78
CA THR A 456 6.80 24.82 6.72
C THR A 456 7.29 24.34 5.35
N ASP A 457 6.61 24.74 4.27
CA ASP A 457 7.06 24.42 2.91
C ASP A 457 8.42 25.06 2.61
N ALA A 458 8.65 26.27 3.13
CA ALA A 458 9.90 26.99 2.98
C ALA A 458 11.07 26.23 3.60
N ASP A 459 10.92 25.69 4.82
CA ASP A 459 11.98 24.92 5.48
C ASP A 459 12.32 23.65 4.72
N LEU A 460 11.30 22.89 4.31
CA LEU A 460 11.49 21.69 3.50
C LEU A 460 12.10 22.01 2.14
N ASP A 461 11.74 23.14 1.52
CA ASP A 461 12.34 23.56 0.25
C ASP A 461 13.81 23.98 0.42
N GLN A 462 14.14 24.71 1.49
CA GLN A 462 15.53 25.04 1.82
C GLN A 462 16.37 23.78 2.07
N LEU A 463 15.84 22.78 2.77
CA LEU A 463 16.52 21.49 2.95
C LEU A 463 16.76 20.79 1.61
N ARG A 464 15.73 20.70 0.75
CA ARG A 464 15.87 20.15 -0.60
C ARG A 464 16.94 20.89 -1.40
N LEU A 465 16.96 22.23 -1.38
CA LEU A 465 17.95 23.04 -2.10
C LEU A 465 19.38 22.81 -1.59
N ARG A 466 19.57 22.61 -0.28
CA ARG A 466 20.87 22.22 0.29
C ARG A 466 21.32 20.85 -0.19
N VAL A 467 20.42 19.87 -0.22
CA VAL A 467 20.70 18.53 -0.76
C VAL A 467 21.04 18.62 -2.25
N ALA A 468 20.27 19.39 -3.01
CA ALA A 468 20.54 19.65 -4.43
C ALA A 468 21.91 20.29 -4.66
N ALA A 469 22.31 21.24 -3.81
CA ALA A 469 23.64 21.84 -3.88
C ALA A 469 24.75 20.83 -3.56
N ALA A 470 24.52 19.90 -2.63
CA ALA A 470 25.46 18.82 -2.31
C ALA A 470 25.54 17.73 -3.40
N LEU A 471 24.53 17.63 -4.27
CA LEU A 471 24.51 16.73 -5.43
C LEU A 471 25.36 17.25 -6.60
N ARG A 472 25.37 18.58 -6.81
CA ARG A 472 26.30 19.26 -7.73
C ARG A 472 27.75 18.91 -7.35
#